data_AF-A0AAF5PUM1-F1
#
_entry.id   AF-A0AAF5PUM1-F1
#
_cell.length_a   1.000
_cell.length_b   1.000
_cell.length_c   1.000
_cell.angle_alpha   90.00
_cell.angle_beta   90.00
_cell.angle_gamma   90.00
#
_symmetry.space_group_name_H-M   'P 1'
#
loop_
_entity.id
_entity.type
_entity.pdbx_description
1 polymer ?
#
loop_
_entity_poly.entity_id
_entity_poly.type
_entity_poly.pdbx_seq_one_letter_code
_entity_poly.pdbx_strand_id
1 'polypeptide(L)'
;MDAITESPGRYRPLSHKYDTIDRRYKFFEATRVYRMQTYYPLVQLGRSSYSATRRKNLKSKISTGSEMEIDQITTDSEFIKVTRTTINDLSNDLLLTIFAYCHPIDLIHCFSLVCHRWNYLANHSTFFTEVRVLVNDISLKYGSVKSFFHRTSQYLRKLCIDCSVPLPSVDVNALFDICFPNVIHLDIGSFKEMNTTLLTKLSNSFPNVKTLHMERVRQSPGSDNPDEWKKTLEMLFEDGSIFPEVRNFFVGNVSVYSSENDPRLPAYKRPLNLLHIYDGVADIDFSMIRASPWRSTLTELHLGSYIRNDGIEYIGLLHNLKVFSWGLSLYTFDEEFAHIKNLYNLEELRVWFGGQDCNVTPEGLIALFTLPQKEPEKSFPYKLKHLVISNYLEATIDLFRVIDRNCPNLKTLGLPFNDYLPFNDGVMPFIVSNFKRLFFLDLSNFGDHYKDEVWNNLDDRNLPDLRLLILHGNKVNVENLQRLNLKRPKLLISTKWNYFINWTQTENGCIFHDSFNADIRAIENDLRQIDGLRDFVINPRLSVCDNNDLNVLARSSSAEFYIDHRIRSYSSDHSV
;
A
#
# COMPACT_ATOMS: atom_id res chain seq x y z
N MET A 1 4.30 0.62 16.40
CA MET A 1 3.67 1.90 16.80
C MET A 1 4.59 2.75 17.65
N ASP A 2 5.19 2.26 18.75
CA ASP A 2 6.01 3.13 19.63
C ASP A 2 7.14 3.86 18.89
N ALA A 3 7.88 3.19 17.98
CA ALA A 3 8.92 3.82 17.19
C ALA A 3 8.44 5.02 16.31
N ILE A 4 7.14 5.17 16.07
CA ILE A 4 6.55 6.28 15.29
C ILE A 4 6.30 7.50 16.18
N THR A 5 6.04 7.29 17.48
CA THR A 5 5.70 8.35 18.45
C THR A 5 6.76 8.54 19.54
N GLU A 6 7.82 7.74 19.52
CA GLU A 6 8.97 7.84 20.44
C GLU A 6 9.82 9.07 20.13
N SER A 7 10.36 9.72 21.18
CA SER A 7 11.18 10.94 21.06
C SER A 7 10.49 12.04 20.25
N PRO A 8 9.40 12.64 20.77
CA PRO A 8 8.54 13.54 20.02
C PRO A 8 9.31 14.75 19.47
N GLY A 9 9.10 15.04 18.19
CA GLY A 9 9.77 16.12 17.47
C GLY A 9 9.08 17.46 17.58
N ARG A 10 9.35 18.31 16.59
CA ARG A 10 8.66 19.58 16.35
C ARG A 10 7.16 19.35 16.15
N TYR A 11 6.77 18.28 15.47
CA TYR A 11 5.37 17.94 15.16
C TYR A 11 4.86 16.79 16.03
N ARG A 12 4.55 17.06 17.30
CA ARG A 12 3.94 16.05 18.20
C ARG A 12 2.55 15.65 17.69
N PRO A 13 2.12 14.39 17.86
CA PRO A 13 2.73 13.29 18.62
C PRO A 13 3.86 12.52 17.91
N LEU A 14 4.26 12.95 16.72
CA LEU A 14 5.19 12.20 15.89
C LEU A 14 6.64 12.39 16.34
N SER A 15 7.43 11.35 16.11
CA SER A 15 8.87 11.34 16.38
C SER A 15 9.61 12.39 15.55
N HIS A 16 10.69 12.95 16.12
CA HIS A 16 11.57 13.91 15.43
C HIS A 16 12.16 13.38 14.11
N LYS A 17 12.20 12.04 13.91
CA LYS A 17 12.64 11.46 12.63
C LYS A 17 11.81 11.92 11.42
N TYR A 18 10.57 12.40 11.64
CA TYR A 18 9.68 12.84 10.57
C TYR A 18 9.65 14.36 10.38
N ASP A 19 10.31 15.14 11.24
CA ASP A 19 10.26 16.61 11.22
C ASP A 19 10.81 17.20 9.91
N THR A 20 11.67 16.45 9.23
CA THR A 20 12.24 16.80 7.93
C THR A 20 11.90 15.72 6.92
N ILE A 21 11.59 16.14 5.68
CA ILE A 21 11.45 15.23 4.55
C ILE A 21 12.72 14.39 4.43
N ASP A 22 12.58 13.11 4.70
CA ASP A 22 13.67 12.16 4.65
C ASP A 22 13.89 11.78 3.19
N ARG A 23 14.89 12.40 2.57
CA ARG A 23 15.32 12.07 1.20
C ARG A 23 16.16 10.79 1.16
N ARG A 24 16.40 10.13 2.30
CA ARG A 24 17.19 8.91 2.36
C ARG A 24 16.43 7.76 1.73
N TYR A 25 17.14 7.02 0.89
CA TYR A 25 16.63 5.84 0.23
C TYR A 25 16.91 4.63 1.12
N LYS A 26 15.88 3.91 1.57
CA LYS A 26 16.08 2.66 2.34
C LYS A 26 15.13 1.59 1.86
N PHE A 27 15.58 0.71 0.98
CA PHE A 27 14.74 -0.46 0.70
C PHE A 27 14.51 -1.25 1.99
N PHE A 28 13.24 -1.48 2.32
CA PHE A 28 12.84 -2.06 3.58
C PHE A 28 13.28 -3.53 3.69
N GLU A 29 13.63 -3.94 4.91
CA GLU A 29 13.90 -5.34 5.27
C GLU A 29 12.67 -6.24 5.16
N ALA A 30 11.50 -5.69 4.84
CA ALA A 30 10.23 -6.41 4.85
C ALA A 30 10.31 -7.72 4.05
N THR A 31 10.01 -8.82 4.74
CA THR A 31 9.81 -10.15 4.17
C THR A 31 8.47 -10.29 3.44
N ARG A 32 7.60 -9.27 3.48
CA ARG A 32 6.23 -9.30 2.96
C ARG A 32 6.02 -8.26 1.88
N VAL A 33 5.28 -8.65 0.86
CA VAL A 33 5.39 -8.14 -0.50
C VAL A 33 4.45 -6.95 -0.71
N TYR A 34 5.01 -5.78 -0.99
CA TYR A 34 4.27 -4.61 -1.45
C TYR A 34 5.10 -3.89 -2.52
N ARG A 35 4.45 -3.19 -3.46
CA ARG A 35 5.11 -2.62 -4.65
C ARG A 35 6.25 -1.70 -4.26
N MET A 36 7.45 -1.95 -4.81
CA MET A 36 8.60 -1.06 -4.66
C MET A 36 8.28 0.35 -5.18
N GLN A 37 7.46 0.45 -6.23
CA GLN A 37 6.98 1.74 -6.76
C GLN A 37 6.18 2.57 -5.74
N THR A 38 5.39 1.94 -4.85
CA THR A 38 4.51 2.64 -3.90
C THR A 38 5.25 3.08 -2.64
N TYR A 39 6.29 2.35 -2.23
CA TYR A 39 7.16 2.78 -1.13
C TYR A 39 7.93 4.06 -1.44
N TYR A 40 8.22 4.30 -2.73
CA TYR A 40 8.99 5.44 -3.20
C TYR A 40 8.38 6.01 -4.48
N PRO A 41 7.25 6.73 -4.40
CA PRO A 41 6.71 7.39 -5.56
C PRO A 41 7.79 8.34 -6.11
N LEU A 42 8.12 8.20 -7.40
CA LEU A 42 8.88 9.26 -8.07
C LEU A 42 8.01 10.50 -7.95
N VAL A 43 8.46 11.47 -7.16
CA VAL A 43 7.86 12.80 -7.23
C VAL A 43 8.06 13.22 -8.68
N GLN A 44 6.98 13.25 -9.46
CA GLN A 44 6.92 14.08 -10.66
C GLN A 44 7.06 15.51 -10.14
N LEU A 45 8.29 15.91 -9.86
CA LEU A 45 8.69 17.29 -10.02
C LEU A 45 8.20 17.63 -11.42
N GLY A 46 7.33 18.62 -11.53
CA GLY A 46 6.72 19.02 -12.79
C GLY A 46 7.77 19.17 -13.89
N ARG A 47 7.32 19.30 -15.14
CA ARG A 47 8.12 19.44 -16.36
C ARG A 47 9.20 20.56 -16.37
N SER A 48 9.55 21.13 -15.22
CA SER A 48 10.67 22.00 -14.98
C SER A 48 11.31 21.66 -13.63
N SER A 49 12.59 21.25 -13.67
CA SER A 49 13.60 21.31 -12.58
C SER A 49 14.28 20.00 -12.16
N TYR A 50 14.77 19.20 -13.11
CA TYR A 50 16.20 18.83 -13.08
C TYR A 50 16.95 19.88 -13.87
N SER A 51 16.88 21.11 -13.38
CA SER A 51 17.60 22.21 -13.98
C SER A 51 19.05 22.06 -13.55
N ALA A 52 19.91 21.98 -14.56
CA ALA A 52 21.31 22.33 -14.48
C ALA A 52 21.56 23.77 -13.93
N THR A 53 20.61 24.41 -13.23
CA THR A 53 20.75 25.73 -12.61
C THR A 53 21.38 25.72 -11.22
N ARG A 54 21.74 24.57 -10.63
CA ARG A 54 22.72 24.57 -9.52
C ARG A 54 24.19 24.72 -9.97
N ARG A 55 24.45 24.94 -11.27
CA ARG A 55 25.80 25.25 -11.80
C ARG A 55 25.84 26.44 -12.77
N LYS A 56 24.98 27.45 -12.59
CA LYS A 56 25.18 28.78 -13.20
C LYS A 56 25.06 29.85 -12.13
N ASN A 57 26.09 29.91 -11.28
CA ASN A 57 26.62 31.09 -10.61
C ASN A 57 27.51 30.66 -9.45
N LEU A 58 28.63 30.01 -9.77
CA LEU A 58 29.85 30.13 -8.99
C LEU A 58 31.02 29.86 -9.95
N LYS A 59 31.22 30.77 -10.92
CA LYS A 59 32.58 31.13 -11.30
C LYS A 59 33.14 31.92 -10.11
N SER A 60 33.43 31.27 -8.99
CA SER A 60 34.37 31.84 -8.04
C SER A 60 35.73 31.69 -8.71
N LYS A 61 36.22 32.83 -9.21
CA LYS A 61 37.62 33.05 -9.51
C LYS A 61 38.47 32.31 -8.47
N ILE A 62 39.48 31.60 -8.96
CA ILE A 62 40.67 31.30 -8.17
C ILE A 62 41.13 32.65 -7.59
N SER A 63 40.93 32.86 -6.30
CA SER A 63 41.59 33.91 -5.55
C SER A 63 42.57 33.19 -4.65
N THR A 64 43.84 33.29 -5.03
CA THR A 64 44.98 33.16 -4.13
C THR A 64 44.70 33.90 -2.82
N GLY A 65 45.11 33.28 -1.72
CA GLY A 65 44.79 33.69 -0.37
C GLY A 65 45.16 35.14 -0.07
N SER A 66 44.30 35.78 0.72
CA SER A 66 44.70 36.86 1.61
C SER A 66 44.35 36.38 3.01
N GLU A 67 45.38 36.18 3.82
CA GLU A 67 45.31 35.99 5.26
C GLU A 67 44.45 37.11 5.86
N MET A 68 43.39 36.74 6.58
CA MET A 68 42.83 37.62 7.59
C MET A 68 43.56 37.33 8.89
N GLU A 69 44.43 38.26 9.26
CA GLU A 69 45.05 38.40 10.57
C GLU A 69 44.00 38.25 11.68
N ILE A 70 44.23 37.28 12.56
CA ILE A 70 43.65 37.25 13.89
C ILE A 70 44.78 37.72 14.81
N ASP A 71 44.83 39.01 15.07
CA ASP A 71 45.77 39.59 16.02
C ASP A 71 45.25 39.43 17.46
N GLN A 72 46.10 38.76 18.25
CA GLN A 72 46.35 38.97 19.68
C GLN A 72 45.25 38.70 20.71
N ILE A 73 45.30 37.49 21.28
CA ILE A 73 45.37 37.32 22.74
C ILE A 73 46.56 36.38 23.06
N THR A 74 47.35 36.82 24.03
CA THR A 74 48.73 36.48 24.33
C THR A 74 48.93 35.17 25.11
N THR A 75 49.99 34.45 24.74
CA THR A 75 50.93 33.65 25.57
C THR A 75 50.44 32.58 26.56
N ASP A 76 50.70 31.33 26.18
CA ASP A 76 51.65 30.39 26.79
C ASP A 76 51.15 28.98 27.16
N SER A 77 51.95 28.03 26.66
CA SER A 77 52.13 26.62 27.03
C SER A 77 51.21 25.56 26.42
N GLU A 78 51.90 24.58 25.80
CA GLU A 78 51.47 23.28 25.29
C GLU A 78 50.61 23.24 24.02
N PHE A 79 51.32 23.22 22.88
CA PHE A 79 50.83 22.70 21.59
C PHE A 79 50.35 21.25 21.75
N ILE A 80 49.08 21.05 22.14
CA ILE A 80 48.36 19.85 21.76
C ILE A 80 48.25 19.92 20.23
N LYS A 81 49.03 19.07 19.54
CA LYS A 81 48.79 18.74 18.14
C LYS A 81 47.39 18.11 18.09
N VAL A 82 46.35 18.94 17.97
CA VAL A 82 45.02 18.48 17.59
C VAL A 82 45.17 18.05 16.13
N THR A 83 45.50 16.78 15.91
CA THR A 83 45.30 16.13 14.62
C THR A 83 43.85 16.39 14.23
N ARG A 84 43.64 17.30 13.25
CA ARG A 84 42.32 17.55 12.67
C ARG A 84 41.90 16.28 11.95
N THR A 85 41.19 15.41 12.65
CA THR A 85 40.54 14.25 12.07
C THR A 85 39.54 14.75 11.04
N THR A 86 39.73 14.34 9.79
CA THR A 86 38.84 14.61 8.66
C THR A 86 37.96 13.40 8.41
N ILE A 87 36.86 13.56 7.66
CA ILE A 87 35.99 12.44 7.26
C ILE A 87 36.77 11.37 6.49
N ASN A 88 37.84 11.76 5.79
CA ASN A 88 38.70 10.81 5.08
C ASN A 88 39.58 9.95 6.01
N ASP A 89 39.64 10.25 7.30
CA ASP A 89 40.36 9.42 8.28
C ASP A 89 39.48 8.30 8.84
N LEU A 90 38.16 8.31 8.55
CA LEU A 90 37.26 7.21 8.89
C LEU A 90 37.62 5.94 8.10
N SER A 91 37.35 4.76 8.67
CA SER A 91 37.52 3.48 7.98
C SER A 91 36.55 3.31 6.80
N ASN A 92 36.86 2.40 5.86
CA ASN A 92 35.94 2.08 4.77
C ASN A 92 34.59 1.56 5.30
N ASP A 93 34.57 0.76 6.35
CA ASP A 93 33.34 0.21 6.92
C ASP A 93 32.43 1.29 7.49
N LEU A 94 33.01 2.29 8.17
CA LEU A 94 32.26 3.45 8.67
C LEU A 94 31.75 4.31 7.51
N LEU A 95 32.56 4.56 6.48
CA LEU A 95 32.12 5.29 5.29
C LEU A 95 31.03 4.54 4.52
N LEU A 96 31.13 3.21 4.38
CA LEU A 96 30.10 2.40 3.76
C LEU A 96 28.81 2.44 4.58
N THR A 97 28.92 2.39 5.90
CA THR A 97 27.77 2.54 6.80
C THR A 97 27.12 3.90 6.58
N ILE A 98 27.89 4.98 6.50
CA ILE A 98 27.36 6.33 6.21
C ILE A 98 26.69 6.37 4.83
N PHE A 99 27.36 5.84 3.80
CA PHE A 99 26.87 5.83 2.42
C PHE A 99 25.57 5.02 2.27
N ALA A 100 25.37 3.99 3.09
CA ALA A 100 24.12 3.23 3.14
C ALA A 100 22.90 4.09 3.52
N TYR A 101 23.10 5.24 4.16
CA TYR A 101 22.05 6.20 4.46
C TYR A 101 21.85 7.26 3.37
N CYS A 102 22.64 7.25 2.30
CA CYS A 102 22.55 8.26 1.24
C CYS A 102 21.66 7.79 0.08
N HIS A 103 21.02 8.74 -0.61
CA HIS A 103 20.25 8.43 -1.80
C HIS A 103 21.17 7.96 -2.95
N PRO A 104 20.82 6.93 -3.74
CA PRO A 104 21.65 6.42 -4.83
C PRO A 104 22.08 7.50 -5.84
N ILE A 105 21.22 8.46 -6.14
CA ILE A 105 21.56 9.63 -6.98
C ILE A 105 22.69 10.45 -6.34
N ASP A 106 22.66 10.70 -5.03
CA ASP A 106 23.72 11.44 -4.35
C ASP A 106 25.02 10.62 -4.32
N LEU A 107 24.94 9.32 -4.08
CA LEU A 107 26.10 8.43 -4.18
C LEU A 107 26.79 8.56 -5.54
N ILE A 108 26.01 8.52 -6.63
CA ILE A 108 26.53 8.57 -8.00
C ILE A 108 26.94 9.98 -8.42
N HIS A 109 26.18 11.02 -8.10
CA HIS A 109 26.39 12.38 -8.65
C HIS A 109 27.10 13.35 -7.71
N CYS A 110 27.25 13.00 -6.43
CA CYS A 110 27.90 13.85 -5.44
C CYS A 110 29.10 13.11 -4.82
N PHE A 111 28.87 12.00 -4.14
CA PHE A 111 29.89 11.32 -3.34
C PHE A 111 30.99 10.70 -4.21
N SER A 112 30.60 10.07 -5.32
CA SER A 112 31.57 9.47 -6.25
C SER A 112 32.55 10.50 -6.85
N LEU A 113 32.17 11.78 -6.88
CA LEU A 113 32.97 12.85 -7.47
C LEU A 113 33.94 13.51 -6.48
N VAL A 114 33.91 13.12 -5.19
CA VAL A 114 34.74 13.74 -4.15
C VAL A 114 36.21 13.34 -4.29
N CYS A 115 36.50 12.04 -4.33
CA CYS A 115 37.85 11.52 -4.53
C CYS A 115 37.81 10.05 -5.01
N HIS A 116 38.95 9.50 -5.45
CA HIS A 116 39.03 8.11 -5.92
C HIS A 116 38.52 7.08 -4.90
N ARG A 117 38.83 7.28 -3.62
CA ARG A 117 38.36 6.39 -2.55
C ARG A 117 36.84 6.43 -2.42
N TRP A 118 36.24 7.63 -2.43
CA TRP A 118 34.79 7.77 -2.36
C TRP A 118 34.11 7.26 -3.62
N ASN A 119 34.71 7.42 -4.80
CA ASN A 119 34.23 6.80 -6.03
C ASN A 119 34.16 5.28 -5.92
N TYR A 120 35.22 4.65 -5.39
CA TYR A 120 35.23 3.21 -5.18
C TYR A 120 34.14 2.77 -4.19
N LEU A 121 34.04 3.44 -3.05
CA LEU A 121 33.04 3.11 -2.02
C LEU A 121 31.61 3.38 -2.48
N ALA A 122 31.32 4.51 -3.13
CA ALA A 122 29.98 4.86 -3.61
C ALA A 122 29.47 3.89 -4.70
N ASN A 123 30.38 3.17 -5.38
CA ASN A 123 30.06 2.14 -6.36
C ASN A 123 30.10 0.71 -5.77
N HIS A 124 30.19 0.55 -4.45
CA HIS A 124 30.22 -0.75 -3.80
C HIS A 124 28.91 -1.52 -4.02
N SER A 125 29.01 -2.82 -4.31
CA SER A 125 27.87 -3.66 -4.73
C SER A 125 26.76 -3.77 -3.68
N THR A 126 27.10 -3.63 -2.40
CA THR A 126 26.15 -3.66 -1.27
C THR A 126 25.08 -2.56 -1.36
N PHE A 127 25.34 -1.46 -2.07
CA PHE A 127 24.36 -0.38 -2.26
C PHE A 127 23.41 -0.61 -3.43
N PHE A 128 23.65 -1.65 -4.24
CA PHE A 128 22.88 -1.94 -5.45
C PHE A 128 22.29 -3.36 -5.41
N THR A 129 21.99 -3.87 -4.22
CA THR A 129 21.27 -5.15 -4.05
C THR A 129 19.77 -4.98 -4.26
N GLU A 130 19.24 -3.81 -3.95
CA GLU A 130 17.84 -3.45 -4.13
C GLU A 130 17.84 -2.12 -4.88
N VAL A 131 17.16 -2.01 -6.02
CA VAL A 131 17.18 -0.79 -6.85
C VAL A 131 15.86 -0.59 -7.60
N ARG A 132 15.54 0.69 -7.86
CA ARG A 132 14.54 1.10 -8.84
C ARG A 132 15.26 1.80 -9.99
N VAL A 133 15.00 1.35 -11.22
CA VAL A 133 15.65 1.85 -12.43
C VAL A 133 14.62 2.47 -13.36
N LEU A 134 14.90 3.68 -13.83
CA LEU A 134 14.07 4.39 -14.79
C LEU A 134 14.54 4.06 -16.22
N VAL A 135 13.64 3.48 -17.01
CA VAL A 135 13.84 3.18 -18.44
C VAL A 135 13.02 4.15 -19.27
N ASN A 136 13.70 5.13 -19.84
CA ASN A 136 13.15 6.14 -20.74
C ASN A 136 14.06 6.36 -21.96
N ASP A 137 13.61 7.16 -22.93
CA ASP A 137 14.35 7.42 -24.18
C ASP A 137 15.77 7.92 -23.94
N ILE A 138 15.98 8.74 -22.91
CA ILE A 138 17.30 9.27 -22.54
C ILE A 138 18.20 8.14 -22.04
N SER A 139 17.70 7.32 -21.12
CA SER A 139 18.47 6.25 -20.50
C SER A 139 18.93 5.20 -21.51
N LEU A 140 18.07 4.91 -22.51
CA LEU A 140 18.34 3.99 -23.62
C LEU A 140 19.32 4.62 -24.61
N LYS A 141 19.07 5.85 -25.07
CA LYS A 141 19.91 6.58 -26.04
C LYS A 141 21.37 6.66 -25.58
N TYR A 142 21.60 6.90 -24.28
CA TYR A 142 22.95 7.01 -23.72
C TYR A 142 23.50 5.67 -23.20
N GLY A 143 22.76 4.56 -23.33
CA GLY A 143 23.19 3.23 -22.86
C GLY A 143 23.42 3.13 -21.35
N SER A 144 22.93 4.10 -20.58
CA SER A 144 23.20 4.22 -19.14
C SER A 144 22.57 3.07 -18.34
N VAL A 145 21.33 2.69 -18.67
CA VAL A 145 20.64 1.57 -18.03
C VAL A 145 21.29 0.23 -18.40
N LYS A 146 21.66 0.03 -19.66
CA LYS A 146 22.35 -1.19 -20.10
C LYS A 146 23.70 -1.35 -19.40
N SER A 147 24.48 -0.27 -19.31
CA SER A 147 25.76 -0.25 -18.60
C SER A 147 25.59 -0.51 -17.10
N PHE A 148 24.54 0.06 -16.50
CA PHE A 148 24.21 -0.19 -15.10
C PHE A 148 23.88 -1.67 -14.86
N PHE A 149 22.99 -2.26 -15.66
CA PHE A 149 22.62 -3.67 -15.56
C PHE A 149 23.82 -4.61 -15.76
N HIS A 150 24.69 -4.34 -16.73
CA HIS A 150 25.92 -5.14 -16.90
C HIS A 150 26.77 -5.16 -15.63
N ARG A 151 26.89 -4.01 -14.94
CA ARG A 151 27.69 -3.87 -13.73
C ARG A 151 27.04 -4.51 -12.49
N THR A 152 25.72 -4.46 -12.37
CA THR A 152 25.01 -4.80 -11.12
C THR A 152 24.25 -6.12 -11.15
N SER A 153 24.02 -6.72 -12.33
CA SER A 153 23.22 -7.93 -12.52
C SER A 153 23.51 -9.08 -11.55
N GLN A 154 24.78 -9.30 -11.21
CA GLN A 154 25.22 -10.38 -10.34
C GLN A 154 24.93 -10.15 -8.85
N TYR A 155 24.61 -8.93 -8.42
CA TYR A 155 24.40 -8.58 -7.01
C TYR A 155 22.96 -8.17 -6.70
N LEU A 156 22.15 -7.90 -7.73
CA LEU A 156 20.76 -7.52 -7.59
C LEU A 156 19.91 -8.65 -6.98
N ARG A 157 19.08 -8.28 -6.02
CA ARG A 157 18.14 -9.12 -5.28
C ARG A 157 16.70 -8.65 -5.47
N LYS A 158 16.46 -7.33 -5.43
CA LYS A 158 15.15 -6.72 -5.72
C LYS A 158 15.29 -5.65 -6.80
N LEU A 159 14.51 -5.77 -7.87
CA LEU A 159 14.56 -4.85 -9.00
C LEU A 159 13.17 -4.33 -9.34
N CYS A 160 13.01 -3.01 -9.32
CA CYS A 160 11.85 -2.32 -9.87
C CYS A 160 12.25 -1.61 -11.16
N ILE A 161 11.54 -1.86 -12.25
CA ILE A 161 11.78 -1.24 -13.55
C ILE A 161 10.62 -0.30 -13.85
N ASP A 162 10.91 1.01 -13.78
CA ASP A 162 9.97 2.04 -14.19
C ASP A 162 10.17 2.36 -15.67
N CYS A 163 9.42 1.70 -16.54
CA CYS A 163 9.48 1.89 -17.98
C CYS A 163 8.46 2.92 -18.46
N SER A 164 8.93 4.04 -18.99
CA SER A 164 8.09 5.05 -19.66
C SER A 164 8.09 4.92 -21.18
N VAL A 165 8.97 4.10 -21.75
CA VAL A 165 9.05 3.83 -23.19
C VAL A 165 7.84 2.98 -23.60
N PRO A 166 7.14 3.31 -24.70
CA PRO A 166 6.10 2.47 -25.25
C PRO A 166 6.61 1.05 -25.54
N LEU A 167 5.79 0.04 -25.20
CA LEU A 167 6.09 -1.37 -25.45
C LEU A 167 5.16 -1.88 -26.56
N PRO A 168 5.56 -2.89 -27.34
CA PRO A 168 6.87 -3.55 -27.33
C PRO A 168 7.99 -2.66 -27.91
N SER A 169 9.22 -2.81 -27.39
CA SER A 169 10.39 -2.05 -27.84
C SER A 169 11.61 -2.94 -27.97
N VAL A 170 12.28 -2.88 -29.13
CA VAL A 170 13.53 -3.63 -29.39
C VAL A 170 14.63 -3.21 -28.43
N ASP A 171 14.75 -1.91 -28.15
CA ASP A 171 15.76 -1.38 -27.25
C ASP A 171 15.52 -1.82 -25.80
N VAL A 172 14.25 -1.86 -25.37
CA VAL A 172 13.89 -2.39 -24.05
C VAL A 172 14.15 -3.89 -23.99
N ASN A 173 13.77 -4.64 -25.04
CA ASN A 173 14.08 -6.07 -25.14
C ASN A 173 15.58 -6.34 -25.00
N ALA A 174 16.44 -5.53 -25.63
CA ALA A 174 17.90 -5.69 -25.58
C ALA A 174 18.51 -5.47 -24.18
N LEU A 175 17.79 -4.86 -23.24
CA LEU A 175 18.24 -4.77 -21.83
C LEU A 175 18.25 -6.14 -21.15
N PHE A 176 17.39 -7.04 -21.59
CA PHE A 176 17.20 -8.37 -21.04
C PHE A 176 17.98 -9.44 -21.81
N ASP A 177 19.01 -9.08 -22.57
CA ASP A 177 20.07 -10.03 -22.97
C ASP A 177 21.01 -10.34 -21.78
N ILE A 178 20.92 -9.54 -20.73
CA ILE A 178 21.66 -9.70 -19.47
C ILE A 178 20.86 -10.60 -18.53
N CYS A 179 21.52 -11.58 -17.92
CA CYS A 179 20.91 -12.45 -16.90
C CYS A 179 21.09 -11.88 -15.49
N PHE A 180 20.05 -11.97 -14.68
CA PHE A 180 19.96 -11.49 -13.31
C PHE A 180 19.70 -12.67 -12.34
N PRO A 181 20.70 -13.53 -12.12
CA PRO A 181 20.50 -14.81 -11.46
C PRO A 181 20.09 -14.68 -9.99
N ASN A 182 20.40 -13.58 -9.32
CA ASN A 182 20.14 -13.40 -7.89
C ASN A 182 18.84 -12.64 -7.58
N VAL A 183 18.14 -12.14 -8.60
CA VAL A 183 16.91 -11.37 -8.40
C VAL A 183 15.78 -12.30 -7.99
N ILE A 184 15.24 -12.06 -6.80
CA ILE A 184 14.12 -12.81 -6.21
C ILE A 184 12.82 -12.01 -6.20
N HIS A 185 12.89 -10.69 -6.38
CA HIS A 185 11.75 -9.79 -6.43
C HIS A 185 11.86 -8.90 -7.66
N LEU A 186 10.89 -9.01 -8.57
CA LEU A 186 10.83 -8.22 -9.81
C LEU A 186 9.51 -7.43 -9.83
N ASP A 187 9.64 -6.11 -9.91
CA ASP A 187 8.51 -5.19 -10.07
C ASP A 187 8.58 -4.54 -11.45
N ILE A 188 7.69 -4.98 -12.33
CA ILE A 188 7.47 -4.42 -13.68
C ILE A 188 6.05 -3.84 -13.77
N GLY A 189 5.44 -3.52 -12.64
CA GLY A 189 4.07 -3.02 -12.56
C GLY A 189 3.87 -1.67 -13.23
N SER A 190 4.93 -0.98 -13.66
CA SER A 190 4.81 0.26 -14.45
C SER A 190 4.66 0.03 -15.95
N PHE A 191 4.88 -1.21 -16.43
CA PHE A 191 4.82 -1.51 -17.85
C PHE A 191 3.37 -1.33 -18.30
N LYS A 192 3.16 -0.53 -19.34
CA LYS A 192 1.80 -0.29 -19.84
C LYS A 192 1.25 -1.50 -20.59
N GLU A 193 2.13 -2.24 -21.25
CA GLU A 193 1.81 -3.33 -22.17
C GLU A 193 2.82 -4.47 -22.01
N MET A 194 2.38 -5.69 -22.31
CA MET A 194 3.23 -6.88 -22.31
C MET A 194 2.81 -7.79 -23.47
N ASN A 195 3.79 -8.44 -24.08
CA ASN A 195 3.55 -9.48 -25.07
C ASN A 195 4.34 -10.73 -24.72
N THR A 196 3.99 -11.83 -25.37
CA THR A 196 4.58 -13.16 -25.15
C THR A 196 6.09 -13.19 -25.37
N THR A 197 6.60 -12.42 -26.35
CA THR A 197 8.04 -12.30 -26.64
C THR A 197 8.81 -11.68 -25.48
N LEU A 198 8.38 -10.51 -25.00
CA LEU A 198 9.02 -9.80 -23.89
C LEU A 198 8.88 -10.61 -22.59
N LEU A 199 7.72 -11.21 -22.35
CA LEU A 199 7.48 -12.07 -21.19
C LEU A 199 8.48 -13.24 -21.15
N THR A 200 8.66 -13.94 -22.27
CA THR A 200 9.62 -15.05 -22.38
C THR A 200 11.04 -14.57 -22.10
N LYS A 201 11.41 -13.40 -22.66
CA LYS A 201 12.74 -12.83 -22.45
C LYS A 201 12.97 -12.46 -20.99
N LEU A 202 12.00 -11.83 -20.34
CA LEU A 202 12.06 -11.53 -18.90
C LEU A 202 12.20 -12.81 -18.07
N SER A 203 11.38 -13.83 -18.34
CA SER A 203 11.48 -15.12 -17.63
C SER A 203 12.89 -15.72 -17.71
N ASN A 204 13.48 -15.75 -18.92
CA ASN A 204 14.83 -16.29 -19.14
C ASN A 204 15.91 -15.47 -18.42
N SER A 205 15.73 -14.16 -18.35
CA SER A 205 16.70 -13.25 -17.73
C SER A 205 16.59 -13.20 -16.20
N PHE A 206 15.46 -13.65 -15.65
CA PHE A 206 15.16 -13.62 -14.22
C PHE A 206 14.73 -15.01 -13.69
N PRO A 207 15.62 -16.02 -13.73
CA PRO A 207 15.25 -17.42 -13.49
C PRO A 207 14.79 -17.73 -12.05
N ASN A 208 15.20 -16.93 -11.08
CA ASN A 208 14.98 -17.18 -9.64
C ASN A 208 13.96 -16.24 -8.99
N VAL A 209 13.13 -15.57 -9.79
CA VAL A 209 12.10 -14.65 -9.27
C VAL A 209 11.03 -15.42 -8.51
N LYS A 210 10.85 -15.04 -7.24
CA LYS A 210 9.84 -15.60 -6.33
C LYS A 210 8.63 -14.68 -6.17
N THR A 211 8.85 -13.39 -6.36
CA THR A 211 7.83 -12.34 -6.26
C THR A 211 7.81 -11.53 -7.54
N LEU A 212 6.65 -11.47 -8.20
CA LEU A 212 6.46 -10.78 -9.46
C LEU A 212 5.29 -9.79 -9.35
N HIS A 213 5.56 -8.51 -9.59
CA HIS A 213 4.54 -7.47 -9.71
C HIS A 213 4.29 -7.06 -11.16
N MET A 214 3.03 -7.15 -11.59
CA MET A 214 2.54 -6.83 -12.93
C MET A 214 1.17 -6.10 -12.90
N GLU A 215 0.85 -5.39 -11.81
CA GLU A 215 -0.56 -5.02 -11.56
C GLU A 215 -1.13 -3.90 -12.42
N ARG A 216 -0.29 -3.09 -13.09
CA ARG A 216 -0.77 -2.06 -14.04
C ARG A 216 -0.50 -2.44 -15.49
N VAL A 217 0.00 -3.66 -15.71
CA VAL A 217 0.15 -4.23 -17.04
C VAL A 217 -1.25 -4.57 -17.55
N ARG A 218 -1.59 -4.07 -18.73
CA ARG A 218 -2.89 -4.28 -19.36
C ARG A 218 -2.75 -4.34 -20.88
N GLN A 219 -3.85 -4.68 -21.53
CA GLN A 219 -3.97 -4.55 -22.98
C GLN A 219 -3.96 -3.08 -23.41
N SER A 220 -3.27 -2.78 -24.51
CA SER A 220 -3.26 -1.46 -25.16
C SER A 220 -4.66 -1.15 -25.74
N PRO A 221 -5.24 0.02 -25.43
CA PRO A 221 -6.44 0.48 -26.12
C PRO A 221 -6.15 0.61 -27.62
N GLY A 222 -6.93 -0.08 -28.46
CA GLY A 222 -6.73 -0.08 -29.92
C GLY A 222 -5.57 -0.93 -30.42
N SER A 223 -5.10 -1.92 -29.64
CA SER A 223 -4.08 -2.88 -30.09
C SER A 223 -4.49 -3.62 -31.37
N ASP A 224 -3.58 -3.71 -32.32
CA ASP A 224 -3.74 -4.49 -33.57
C ASP A 224 -3.88 -6.00 -33.31
N ASN A 225 -3.53 -6.47 -32.11
CA ASN A 225 -3.64 -7.87 -31.70
C ASN A 225 -4.35 -7.95 -30.33
N PRO A 226 -5.70 -7.96 -30.32
CA PRO A 226 -6.46 -7.94 -29.08
C PRO A 226 -6.26 -9.19 -28.21
N ASP A 227 -5.82 -10.29 -28.81
CA ASP A 227 -5.60 -11.56 -28.11
C ASP A 227 -4.23 -11.67 -27.43
N GLU A 228 -3.32 -10.71 -27.64
CA GLU A 228 -1.95 -10.82 -27.12
C GLU A 228 -1.89 -10.85 -25.59
N TRP A 229 -2.73 -10.04 -24.95
CA TRP A 229 -2.81 -10.02 -23.49
C TRP A 229 -3.37 -11.34 -22.94
N LYS A 230 -4.37 -11.91 -23.61
CA LYS A 230 -4.90 -13.25 -23.28
C LYS A 230 -3.81 -14.31 -23.35
N LYS A 231 -3.07 -14.38 -24.47
CA LYS A 231 -1.94 -15.31 -24.63
C LYS A 231 -0.87 -15.11 -23.56
N THR A 232 -0.59 -13.85 -23.21
CA THR A 232 0.36 -13.50 -22.15
C THR A 232 -0.11 -14.02 -20.78
N LEU A 233 -1.40 -13.88 -20.46
CA LEU A 233 -1.99 -14.43 -19.25
C LEU A 233 -2.01 -15.96 -19.25
N GLU A 234 -2.37 -16.61 -20.37
CA GLU A 234 -2.29 -18.06 -20.51
C GLU A 234 -0.88 -18.58 -20.24
N MET A 235 0.16 -17.94 -20.82
CA MET A 235 1.55 -18.26 -20.51
C MET A 235 1.89 -18.03 -19.01
N LEU A 236 1.43 -16.93 -18.42
CA LEU A 236 1.69 -16.61 -17.01
C LEU A 236 1.03 -17.59 -16.03
N PHE A 237 -0.11 -18.19 -16.37
CA PHE A 237 -0.87 -19.07 -15.49
C PHE A 237 -0.62 -20.56 -15.77
N GLU A 238 -0.52 -20.96 -17.04
CA GLU A 238 -0.51 -22.37 -17.46
C GLU A 238 0.86 -22.91 -17.87
N ASP A 239 1.80 -22.05 -18.27
CA ASP A 239 3.16 -22.45 -18.62
C ASP A 239 4.04 -22.45 -17.37
N GLY A 240 4.42 -23.64 -16.91
CA GLY A 240 5.31 -23.79 -15.74
C GLY A 240 6.75 -23.35 -15.98
N SER A 241 7.15 -23.14 -17.24
CA SER A 241 8.50 -22.68 -17.59
C SER A 241 8.67 -21.16 -17.51
N ILE A 242 7.57 -20.41 -17.58
CA ILE A 242 7.57 -18.95 -17.48
C ILE A 242 7.58 -18.54 -16.00
N PHE A 243 8.68 -17.95 -15.53
CA PHE A 243 8.91 -17.62 -14.12
C PHE A 243 8.62 -18.81 -13.18
N PRO A 244 9.43 -19.87 -13.26
CA PRO A 244 9.15 -21.16 -12.61
C PRO A 244 9.11 -21.08 -11.07
N GLU A 245 9.86 -20.13 -10.48
CA GLU A 245 10.01 -19.99 -9.03
C GLU A 245 8.98 -19.05 -8.38
N VAL A 246 8.05 -18.45 -9.15
CA VAL A 246 7.07 -17.48 -8.62
C VAL A 246 6.13 -18.13 -7.61
N ARG A 247 6.05 -17.53 -6.42
CA ARG A 247 5.15 -17.88 -5.31
C ARG A 247 4.24 -16.75 -4.90
N ASN A 248 4.66 -15.50 -5.13
CA ASN A 248 3.86 -14.32 -4.82
C ASN A 248 3.62 -13.56 -6.12
N PHE A 249 2.38 -13.57 -6.59
CA PHE A 249 2.03 -13.03 -7.89
C PHE A 249 1.02 -11.91 -7.75
N PHE A 250 1.37 -10.76 -8.31
CA PHE A 250 0.50 -9.59 -8.37
C PHE A 250 0.24 -9.30 -9.84
N VAL A 251 -1.00 -9.50 -10.27
CA VAL A 251 -1.42 -9.40 -11.67
C VAL A 251 -2.42 -8.26 -11.82
N GLY A 252 -2.37 -7.62 -12.98
CA GLY A 252 -3.26 -6.54 -13.34
C GLY A 252 -4.61 -7.05 -13.80
N ASN A 253 -5.12 -6.44 -14.87
CA ASN A 253 -6.44 -6.75 -15.37
C ASN A 253 -6.51 -8.18 -15.95
N VAL A 254 -7.42 -9.00 -15.42
CA VAL A 254 -7.73 -10.37 -15.92
C VAL A 254 -9.11 -10.47 -16.58
N SER A 255 -9.73 -9.34 -16.93
CA SER A 255 -11.09 -9.29 -17.48
C SER A 255 -11.25 -9.92 -18.86
N VAL A 256 -10.14 -10.16 -19.57
CA VAL A 256 -10.16 -10.80 -20.89
C VAL A 256 -10.80 -12.20 -20.86
N TYR A 257 -10.81 -12.86 -19.70
CA TYR A 257 -11.49 -14.14 -19.52
C TYR A 257 -13.00 -14.01 -19.33
N SER A 258 -13.49 -12.83 -18.91
CA SER A 258 -14.91 -12.64 -18.60
C SER A 258 -15.82 -12.52 -19.83
N SER A 259 -15.28 -12.23 -21.02
CA SER A 259 -16.08 -12.09 -22.25
C SER A 259 -16.34 -13.41 -22.97
N GLU A 260 -15.98 -14.55 -22.38
CA GLU A 260 -16.11 -15.87 -23.00
C GLU A 260 -17.36 -16.62 -22.53
N ASN A 261 -17.79 -17.59 -23.35
CA ASN A 261 -18.87 -18.52 -22.97
C ASN A 261 -18.50 -19.40 -21.74
N ASP A 262 -17.23 -19.38 -21.31
CA ASP A 262 -16.69 -20.15 -20.19
C ASP A 262 -15.61 -19.34 -19.44
N PRO A 263 -16.00 -18.37 -18.58
CA PRO A 263 -15.10 -17.37 -18.03
C PRO A 263 -14.23 -17.92 -16.90
N ARG A 264 -13.31 -18.83 -17.23
CA ARG A 264 -12.45 -19.51 -16.27
C ARG A 264 -11.11 -18.81 -16.12
N LEU A 265 -10.69 -18.60 -14.88
CA LEU A 265 -9.29 -18.32 -14.62
C LEU A 265 -8.48 -19.58 -15.01
N PRO A 266 -7.41 -19.45 -15.83
CA PRO A 266 -6.63 -20.61 -16.24
C PRO A 266 -6.07 -21.39 -15.06
N ALA A 267 -5.91 -22.70 -15.24
CA ALA A 267 -5.45 -23.59 -14.19
C ALA A 267 -4.03 -23.21 -13.76
N TYR A 268 -3.88 -22.68 -12.55
CA TYR A 268 -2.56 -22.33 -12.03
C TYR A 268 -1.77 -23.63 -11.79
N LYS A 269 -0.75 -23.91 -12.60
CA LYS A 269 0.06 -25.15 -12.46
C LYS A 269 1.12 -25.06 -11.37
N ARG A 270 1.35 -23.87 -10.82
CA ARG A 270 2.38 -23.60 -9.81
C ARG A 270 1.77 -23.51 -8.39
N PRO A 271 2.54 -23.74 -7.32
CA PRO A 271 2.06 -23.48 -5.97
C PRO A 271 2.31 -22.02 -5.60
N LEU A 272 1.25 -21.24 -5.34
CA LEU A 272 1.30 -19.86 -4.88
C LEU A 272 1.12 -19.75 -3.37
N ASN A 273 1.82 -18.82 -2.75
CA ASN A 273 1.64 -18.38 -1.37
C ASN A 273 0.79 -17.10 -1.29
N LEU A 274 0.86 -16.26 -2.33
CA LEU A 274 0.10 -15.01 -2.44
C LEU A 274 -0.37 -14.81 -3.88
N LEU A 275 -1.66 -14.49 -4.05
CA LEU A 275 -2.21 -13.95 -5.30
C LEU A 275 -2.92 -12.62 -5.03
N HIS A 276 -2.56 -11.61 -5.81
CA HIS A 276 -3.27 -10.33 -5.86
C HIS A 276 -3.72 -10.05 -7.29
N ILE A 277 -5.03 -9.99 -7.52
CA ILE A 277 -5.64 -9.55 -8.77
C ILE A 277 -6.13 -8.11 -8.56
N TYR A 278 -5.50 -7.13 -9.20
CA TYR A 278 -5.79 -5.70 -8.95
C TYR A 278 -7.10 -5.24 -9.60
N ASP A 279 -7.39 -5.74 -10.79
CA ASP A 279 -8.58 -5.39 -11.56
C ASP A 279 -9.15 -6.68 -12.17
N GLY A 280 -10.34 -7.05 -11.73
CA GLY A 280 -11.06 -8.22 -12.21
C GLY A 280 -12.46 -7.79 -12.64
N VAL A 281 -13.01 -8.42 -13.67
CA VAL A 281 -14.41 -8.21 -14.01
C VAL A 281 -15.27 -9.20 -13.22
N ALA A 282 -16.56 -8.92 -13.22
CA ALA A 282 -17.57 -9.53 -12.36
C ALA A 282 -17.80 -11.04 -12.57
N ASP A 283 -17.02 -11.73 -13.41
CA ASP A 283 -17.33 -13.09 -13.87
C ASP A 283 -16.18 -14.10 -13.79
N ILE A 284 -15.17 -13.88 -12.94
CA ILE A 284 -14.09 -14.87 -12.80
C ILE A 284 -14.63 -16.15 -12.13
N ASP A 285 -14.63 -17.27 -12.85
CA ASP A 285 -14.92 -18.58 -12.29
C ASP A 285 -13.71 -19.12 -11.51
N PHE A 286 -13.91 -19.33 -10.19
CA PHE A 286 -12.94 -19.88 -9.26
C PHE A 286 -13.02 -21.41 -9.10
N SER A 287 -13.84 -22.09 -9.89
CA SER A 287 -14.03 -23.55 -9.84
C SER A 287 -12.72 -24.34 -9.92
N MET A 288 -11.76 -23.82 -10.70
CA MET A 288 -10.44 -24.42 -10.89
C MET A 288 -9.60 -24.48 -9.62
N ILE A 289 -9.93 -23.75 -8.54
CA ILE A 289 -9.29 -23.91 -7.22
C ILE A 289 -9.34 -25.38 -6.77
N ARG A 290 -10.40 -26.13 -7.08
CA ARG A 290 -10.54 -27.54 -6.69
C ARG A 290 -9.38 -28.41 -7.17
N ALA A 291 -8.91 -28.16 -8.39
CA ALA A 291 -7.88 -28.94 -9.07
C ALA A 291 -6.48 -28.34 -8.95
N SER A 292 -6.35 -27.11 -8.44
CA SER A 292 -5.10 -26.37 -8.54
C SER A 292 -4.18 -26.60 -7.32
N PRO A 293 -2.83 -26.65 -7.49
CA PRO A 293 -1.88 -26.95 -6.41
C PRO A 293 -1.90 -25.92 -5.28
N TRP A 294 -2.08 -24.65 -5.65
CA TRP A 294 -2.17 -23.51 -4.74
C TRP A 294 -3.35 -23.56 -3.76
N ARG A 295 -4.34 -24.45 -3.94
CA ARG A 295 -5.36 -24.72 -2.90
C ARG A 295 -4.75 -25.03 -1.53
N SER A 296 -3.61 -25.73 -1.55
CA SER A 296 -2.90 -26.15 -0.33
C SER A 296 -1.76 -25.23 0.08
N THR A 297 -1.39 -24.23 -0.72
CA THR A 297 -0.23 -23.36 -0.42
C THR A 297 -0.61 -21.90 -0.24
N LEU A 298 -1.77 -21.46 -0.74
CA LEU A 298 -2.17 -20.07 -0.72
C LEU A 298 -2.44 -19.61 0.72
N THR A 299 -1.78 -18.52 1.11
CA THR A 299 -1.91 -17.90 2.43
C THR A 299 -2.45 -16.48 2.35
N GLU A 300 -2.34 -15.80 1.21
CA GLU A 300 -2.85 -14.44 1.01
C GLU A 300 -3.57 -14.35 -0.35
N LEU A 301 -4.80 -13.84 -0.35
CA LEU A 301 -5.61 -13.63 -1.54
C LEU A 301 -6.23 -12.22 -1.51
N HIS A 302 -5.92 -11.44 -2.53
CA HIS A 302 -6.44 -10.07 -2.70
C HIS A 302 -7.13 -9.95 -4.05
N LEU A 303 -8.41 -9.58 -4.03
CA LEU A 303 -9.24 -9.42 -5.22
C LEU A 303 -9.75 -7.99 -5.29
N GLY A 304 -9.22 -7.16 -6.19
CA GLY A 304 -9.58 -5.74 -6.30
C GLY A 304 -10.99 -5.49 -6.85
N SER A 305 -11.74 -6.53 -7.19
CA SER A 305 -13.01 -6.48 -7.90
C SER A 305 -14.16 -7.22 -7.23
N TYR A 306 -15.31 -7.20 -7.90
CA TYR A 306 -16.44 -8.06 -7.62
C TYR A 306 -16.07 -9.55 -7.71
N ILE A 307 -16.66 -10.36 -6.84
CA ILE A 307 -16.64 -11.82 -6.89
C ILE A 307 -18.09 -12.29 -7.06
N ARG A 308 -18.33 -13.20 -8.00
CA ARG A 308 -19.61 -13.89 -8.08
C ARG A 308 -19.87 -14.67 -6.80
N ASN A 309 -21.13 -14.78 -6.41
CA ASN A 309 -21.54 -15.45 -5.17
C ASN A 309 -21.05 -16.91 -5.11
N ASP A 310 -21.12 -17.65 -6.23
CA ASP A 310 -20.60 -19.02 -6.35
C ASP A 310 -19.08 -19.11 -6.16
N GLY A 311 -18.34 -18.06 -6.50
CA GLY A 311 -16.90 -17.92 -6.26
C GLY A 311 -16.51 -18.07 -4.77
N ILE A 312 -17.37 -17.62 -3.85
CA ILE A 312 -17.09 -17.62 -2.41
C ILE A 312 -17.01 -19.06 -1.87
N GLU A 313 -17.81 -20.00 -2.40
CA GLU A 313 -17.73 -21.42 -2.05
C GLU A 313 -16.32 -21.97 -2.32
N TYR A 314 -15.77 -21.70 -3.51
CA TYR A 314 -14.47 -22.20 -3.91
C TYR A 314 -13.33 -21.55 -3.10
N ILE A 315 -13.46 -20.27 -2.77
CA ILE A 315 -12.53 -19.59 -1.86
C ILE A 315 -12.55 -20.26 -0.48
N GLY A 316 -13.71 -20.70 0.01
CA GLY A 316 -13.87 -21.47 1.24
C GLY A 316 -13.05 -22.78 1.29
N LEU A 317 -12.55 -23.28 0.15
CA LEU A 317 -11.67 -24.46 0.08
C LEU A 317 -10.19 -24.15 0.37
N LEU A 318 -9.83 -22.88 0.50
CA LEU A 318 -8.46 -22.40 0.74
C LEU A 318 -8.14 -22.38 2.24
N HIS A 319 -8.09 -23.55 2.88
CA HIS A 319 -7.98 -23.65 4.34
C HIS A 319 -6.69 -23.07 4.94
N ASN A 320 -5.64 -22.83 4.15
CA ASN A 320 -4.39 -22.21 4.60
C ASN A 320 -4.39 -20.67 4.52
N LEU A 321 -5.49 -20.09 4.04
CA LEU A 321 -5.63 -18.65 3.87
C LEU A 321 -5.58 -17.94 5.23
N LYS A 322 -4.71 -16.93 5.32
CA LYS A 322 -4.50 -16.07 6.47
C LYS A 322 -4.96 -14.64 6.21
N VAL A 323 -4.86 -14.18 4.96
CA VAL A 323 -5.32 -12.86 4.54
C VAL A 323 -6.27 -13.03 3.37
N PHE A 324 -7.47 -12.48 3.52
CA PHE A 324 -8.45 -12.42 2.46
C PHE A 324 -9.05 -11.03 2.36
N SER A 325 -8.95 -10.42 1.19
CA SER A 325 -9.59 -9.14 0.90
C SER A 325 -10.28 -9.18 -0.45
N TRP A 326 -11.47 -8.61 -0.55
CA TRP A 326 -12.05 -8.33 -1.85
C TRP A 326 -12.82 -7.01 -1.94
N GLY A 327 -12.82 -6.46 -3.16
CA GLY A 327 -13.15 -5.06 -3.42
C GLY A 327 -14.64 -4.74 -3.49
N LEU A 328 -15.51 -5.72 -3.76
CA LEU A 328 -16.96 -5.49 -3.84
C LEU A 328 -17.78 -6.79 -3.72
N SER A 329 -18.77 -6.81 -2.84
CA SER A 329 -19.84 -7.81 -2.77
C SER A 329 -21.15 -7.18 -3.23
N LEU A 330 -21.72 -7.71 -4.31
CA LEU A 330 -23.04 -7.35 -4.83
C LEU A 330 -23.91 -8.61 -4.90
N TYR A 331 -25.17 -8.45 -4.51
CA TYR A 331 -26.19 -9.48 -4.49
C TYR A 331 -25.79 -10.74 -3.73
N THR A 332 -24.78 -10.67 -2.85
CA THR A 332 -24.31 -11.77 -2.02
C THR A 332 -25.30 -12.02 -0.89
N PHE A 333 -25.70 -13.28 -0.67
CA PHE A 333 -26.60 -13.66 0.41
C PHE A 333 -25.82 -14.33 1.55
N ASP A 334 -26.51 -14.56 2.67
CA ASP A 334 -25.93 -15.16 3.86
C ASP A 334 -25.39 -16.57 3.61
N GLU A 335 -26.05 -17.35 2.74
CA GLU A 335 -25.66 -18.72 2.40
C GLU A 335 -24.29 -18.78 1.73
N GLU A 336 -24.02 -17.90 0.75
CA GLU A 336 -22.72 -17.90 0.09
C GLU A 336 -21.64 -17.31 1.00
N PHE A 337 -21.98 -16.28 1.77
CA PHE A 337 -21.06 -15.67 2.71
C PHE A 337 -20.66 -16.62 3.84
N ALA A 338 -21.53 -17.56 4.22
CA ALA A 338 -21.26 -18.57 5.23
C ALA A 338 -20.06 -19.48 4.88
N HIS A 339 -19.68 -19.61 3.60
CA HIS A 339 -18.49 -20.38 3.20
C HIS A 339 -17.18 -19.83 3.77
N ILE A 340 -17.13 -18.56 4.15
CA ILE A 340 -15.97 -17.94 4.83
C ILE A 340 -15.69 -18.63 6.17
N LYS A 341 -16.70 -19.25 6.80
CA LYS A 341 -16.54 -20.02 8.04
C LYS A 341 -15.52 -21.16 7.93
N ASN A 342 -15.27 -21.65 6.71
CA ASN A 342 -14.28 -22.70 6.43
C ASN A 342 -12.83 -22.19 6.46
N LEU A 343 -12.61 -20.88 6.53
CA LEU A 343 -11.29 -20.24 6.57
C LEU A 343 -10.80 -20.10 8.03
N TYR A 344 -10.65 -21.22 8.73
CA TYR A 344 -10.31 -21.24 10.16
C TYR A 344 -8.89 -20.75 10.49
N ASN A 345 -8.03 -20.54 9.49
CA ASN A 345 -6.70 -19.95 9.64
C ASN A 345 -6.66 -18.43 9.38
N LEU A 346 -7.81 -17.82 9.07
CA LEU A 346 -7.87 -16.41 8.67
C LEU A 346 -7.50 -15.49 9.83
N GLU A 347 -6.50 -14.64 9.59
CA GLU A 347 -6.00 -13.62 10.51
C GLU A 347 -6.46 -12.21 10.07
N GLU A 348 -6.77 -12.02 8.79
CA GLU A 348 -7.22 -10.75 8.22
C GLU A 348 -8.35 -10.95 7.20
N LEU A 349 -9.45 -10.23 7.40
CA LEU A 349 -10.62 -10.20 6.53
C LEU A 349 -10.98 -8.76 6.18
N ARG A 350 -11.01 -8.43 4.89
CA ARG A 350 -11.47 -7.12 4.40
C ARG A 350 -12.54 -7.28 3.36
N VAL A 351 -13.70 -6.69 3.60
CA VAL A 351 -14.87 -6.83 2.74
C VAL A 351 -15.49 -5.47 2.49
N TRP A 352 -15.86 -5.24 1.24
CA TRP A 352 -16.68 -4.11 0.82
C TRP A 352 -18.06 -4.60 0.39
N PHE A 353 -19.10 -4.30 1.16
CA PHE A 353 -20.42 -4.88 1.00
C PHE A 353 -21.32 -4.15 0.00
N GLY A 354 -20.85 -3.14 -0.75
CA GLY A 354 -21.66 -2.54 -1.83
C GLY A 354 -22.94 -1.81 -1.37
N GLY A 355 -23.19 -1.66 -0.06
CA GLY A 355 -24.34 -0.96 0.50
C GLY A 355 -25.65 -1.70 0.24
N GLN A 356 -26.60 -1.03 -0.40
CA GLN A 356 -27.96 -1.55 -0.65
C GLN A 356 -27.99 -2.71 -1.63
N ASP A 357 -26.93 -2.87 -2.43
CA ASP A 357 -26.85 -3.93 -3.42
C ASP A 357 -26.39 -5.26 -2.83
N CYS A 358 -26.11 -5.39 -1.53
CA CYS A 358 -25.73 -6.65 -0.88
C CYS A 358 -26.81 -7.14 0.08
N ASN A 359 -27.09 -8.45 0.03
CA ASN A 359 -28.17 -9.09 0.78
C ASN A 359 -27.69 -9.79 2.06
N VAL A 360 -26.40 -9.65 2.44
CA VAL A 360 -25.87 -10.19 3.69
C VAL A 360 -26.51 -9.46 4.89
N THR A 361 -27.24 -10.19 5.71
CA THR A 361 -28.00 -9.65 6.84
C THR A 361 -27.14 -9.50 8.10
N PRO A 362 -27.56 -8.68 9.08
CA PRO A 362 -26.90 -8.63 10.39
C PRO A 362 -26.85 -10.01 11.07
N GLU A 363 -27.90 -10.80 10.93
CA GLU A 363 -28.02 -12.18 11.42
C GLU A 363 -27.00 -13.09 10.74
N GLY A 364 -26.81 -12.96 9.43
CA GLY A 364 -25.80 -13.69 8.66
C GLY A 364 -24.38 -13.40 9.15
N LEU A 365 -24.04 -12.13 9.39
CA LEU A 365 -22.75 -11.77 9.98
C LEU A 365 -22.61 -12.26 11.43
N ILE A 366 -23.67 -12.17 12.24
CA ILE A 366 -23.68 -12.73 13.60
C ILE A 366 -23.38 -14.24 13.56
N ALA A 367 -24.04 -14.99 12.67
CA ALA A 367 -23.79 -16.42 12.48
C ALA A 367 -22.34 -16.68 12.06
N LEU A 368 -21.83 -15.90 11.11
CA LEU A 368 -20.45 -16.01 10.64
C LEU A 368 -19.43 -15.78 11.76
N PHE A 369 -19.61 -14.79 12.63
CA PHE A 369 -18.66 -14.49 13.71
C PHE A 369 -18.87 -15.31 14.99
N THR A 370 -19.97 -16.07 15.12
CA THR A 370 -20.25 -16.88 16.31
C THR A 370 -19.38 -18.14 16.35
N LEU A 371 -18.56 -18.33 17.39
CA LEU A 371 -17.76 -19.54 17.53
C LEU A 371 -18.61 -20.75 17.96
N PRO A 372 -18.26 -21.97 17.51
CA PRO A 372 -18.86 -23.18 18.05
C PRO A 372 -18.45 -23.38 19.52
N GLN A 373 -19.27 -24.11 20.26
CA GLN A 373 -18.97 -24.46 21.66
C GLN A 373 -17.78 -25.41 21.80
N LYS A 374 -17.57 -26.27 20.80
CA LYS A 374 -16.49 -27.27 20.77
C LYS A 374 -15.35 -26.77 19.89
N GLU A 375 -14.12 -26.82 20.42
CA GLU A 375 -12.87 -26.44 19.75
C GLU A 375 -12.94 -25.06 19.06
N PRO A 376 -13.34 -23.99 19.78
CA PRO A 376 -13.41 -22.63 19.22
C PRO A 376 -12.08 -22.18 18.62
N GLU A 377 -10.94 -22.59 19.19
CA GLU A 377 -9.60 -22.25 18.74
C GLU A 377 -9.22 -22.82 17.35
N LYS A 378 -9.97 -23.82 16.88
CA LYS A 378 -9.83 -24.44 15.55
C LYS A 378 -10.81 -23.90 14.53
N SER A 379 -11.58 -22.86 14.88
CA SER A 379 -12.69 -22.36 14.06
C SER A 379 -12.54 -20.87 13.75
N PHE A 380 -13.08 -20.44 12.60
CA PHE A 380 -13.26 -19.02 12.33
C PHE A 380 -14.33 -18.43 13.27
N PRO A 381 -14.14 -17.24 13.88
CA PRO A 381 -13.08 -16.23 13.65
C PRO A 381 -11.94 -16.19 14.69
N TYR A 382 -11.64 -17.26 15.43
CA TYR A 382 -10.78 -17.20 16.63
C TYR A 382 -9.39 -16.56 16.41
N LYS A 383 -8.81 -16.78 15.22
CA LYS A 383 -7.48 -16.26 14.84
C LYS A 383 -7.51 -14.86 14.23
N LEU A 384 -8.69 -14.29 14.00
CA LEU A 384 -8.86 -12.99 13.36
C LEU A 384 -8.23 -11.88 14.20
N LYS A 385 -7.36 -11.10 13.57
CA LYS A 385 -6.66 -9.94 14.13
C LYS A 385 -7.08 -8.64 13.46
N HIS A 386 -7.46 -8.70 12.19
CA HIS A 386 -7.71 -7.54 11.36
C HIS A 386 -9.02 -7.68 10.62
N LEU A 387 -9.95 -6.76 10.86
CA LEU A 387 -11.27 -6.78 10.25
C LEU A 387 -11.58 -5.43 9.61
N VAL A 388 -12.07 -5.47 8.37
CA VAL A 388 -12.67 -4.31 7.69
C VAL A 388 -14.04 -4.71 7.15
N ILE A 389 -15.07 -3.98 7.57
CA ILE A 389 -16.46 -4.07 7.10
C ILE A 389 -16.80 -2.71 6.48
N SER A 390 -16.54 -2.57 5.18
CA SER A 390 -16.76 -1.33 4.44
C SER A 390 -18.10 -1.32 3.74
N ASN A 391 -18.76 -0.16 3.66
CA ASN A 391 -20.01 0.04 2.93
C ASN A 391 -21.05 -1.05 3.18
N TYR A 392 -21.29 -1.33 4.46
CA TYR A 392 -22.24 -2.31 4.96
C TYR A 392 -23.52 -1.62 5.44
N LEU A 393 -24.65 -2.23 5.08
CA LEU A 393 -25.95 -1.59 5.11
C LEU A 393 -26.50 -1.36 6.53
N GLU A 394 -26.38 -2.33 7.43
CA GLU A 394 -27.02 -2.26 8.74
C GLU A 394 -26.18 -2.96 9.81
N ALA A 395 -25.50 -2.19 10.67
CA ALA A 395 -24.71 -2.77 11.75
C ALA A 395 -25.40 -2.58 13.11
N THR A 396 -25.58 -3.69 13.84
CA THR A 396 -26.24 -3.71 15.14
C THR A 396 -25.23 -3.83 16.29
N ILE A 397 -25.64 -3.42 17.50
CA ILE A 397 -24.83 -3.63 18.71
C ILE A 397 -24.58 -5.13 18.94
N ASP A 398 -25.54 -5.99 18.59
CA ASP A 398 -25.43 -7.44 18.76
C ASP A 398 -24.33 -8.04 17.88
N LEU A 399 -24.17 -7.55 16.64
CA LEU A 399 -23.05 -7.92 15.79
C LEU A 399 -21.70 -7.61 16.45
N PHE A 400 -21.52 -6.38 16.94
CA PHE A 400 -20.25 -6.00 17.60
C PHE A 400 -20.04 -6.73 18.92
N ARG A 401 -21.11 -7.08 19.66
CA ARG A 401 -21.01 -7.92 20.85
C ARG A 401 -20.52 -9.32 20.51
N VAL A 402 -20.99 -9.89 19.40
CA VAL A 402 -20.52 -11.19 18.91
C VAL A 402 -19.06 -11.11 18.46
N ILE A 403 -18.67 -10.05 17.75
CA ILE A 403 -17.27 -9.84 17.32
C ILE A 403 -16.35 -9.70 18.53
N ASP A 404 -16.67 -8.83 19.50
CA ASP A 404 -15.86 -8.63 20.71
C ASP A 404 -15.67 -9.95 21.50
N ARG A 405 -16.76 -10.72 21.64
CA ARG A 405 -16.74 -12.00 22.37
C ARG A 405 -15.95 -13.11 21.64
N ASN A 406 -16.02 -13.15 20.31
CA ASN A 406 -15.54 -14.30 19.52
C ASN A 406 -14.25 -14.04 18.74
N CYS A 407 -13.78 -12.81 18.67
CA CYS A 407 -12.51 -12.43 18.03
C CYS A 407 -11.49 -12.00 19.09
N PRO A 408 -10.99 -12.91 19.96
CA PRO A 408 -10.17 -12.52 21.11
C PRO A 408 -8.86 -11.83 20.73
N ASN A 409 -8.39 -12.01 19.48
CA ASN A 409 -7.14 -11.48 18.96
C ASN A 409 -7.30 -10.21 18.11
N LEU A 410 -8.51 -9.64 18.02
CA LEU A 410 -8.78 -8.47 17.19
C LEU A 410 -7.98 -7.26 17.67
N LYS A 411 -7.26 -6.64 16.74
CA LYS A 411 -6.33 -5.53 16.93
C LYS A 411 -6.65 -4.32 16.07
N THR A 412 -7.30 -4.54 14.92
CA THR A 412 -7.70 -3.47 14.00
C THR A 412 -9.13 -3.67 13.53
N LEU A 413 -9.86 -2.56 13.42
CA LEU A 413 -11.25 -2.53 12.99
C LEU A 413 -11.43 -1.35 12.03
N GLY A 414 -11.86 -1.63 10.81
CA GLY A 414 -12.27 -0.62 9.84
C GLY A 414 -13.75 -0.70 9.56
N LEU A 415 -14.42 0.43 9.61
CA LEU A 415 -15.84 0.61 9.27
C LEU A 415 -16.03 1.75 8.25
N PRO A 416 -15.23 1.84 7.17
CA PRO A 416 -15.31 2.99 6.30
C PRO A 416 -16.55 2.93 5.37
N PHE A 417 -17.04 4.10 4.93
CA PHE A 417 -18.17 4.26 4.01
C PHE A 417 -19.49 3.68 4.52
N ASN A 418 -19.71 3.76 5.83
CA ASN A 418 -20.90 3.26 6.50
C ASN A 418 -21.85 4.41 6.87
N ASP A 419 -21.96 5.43 6.01
CA ASP A 419 -22.73 6.66 6.22
C ASP A 419 -24.19 6.58 5.77
N TYR A 420 -24.56 5.58 4.98
CA TYR A 420 -25.84 5.56 4.26
C TYR A 420 -27.06 5.08 5.06
N LEU A 421 -26.91 4.39 6.20
CA LEU A 421 -28.04 3.74 6.91
C LEU A 421 -27.77 3.47 8.40
N PRO A 422 -28.83 3.25 9.22
CA PRO A 422 -28.78 3.42 10.67
C PRO A 422 -27.82 2.45 11.37
N PHE A 423 -26.62 2.92 11.69
CA PHE A 423 -25.95 2.42 12.89
C PHE A 423 -26.79 2.84 14.08
N ASN A 424 -27.20 1.86 14.88
CA ASN A 424 -27.81 2.15 16.17
C ASN A 424 -26.86 3.06 16.97
N ASP A 425 -27.37 4.16 17.54
CA ASP A 425 -26.58 5.14 18.31
C ASP A 425 -25.71 4.48 19.40
N GLY A 426 -26.06 3.29 19.87
CA GLY A 426 -25.27 2.54 20.84
C GLY A 426 -24.04 1.80 20.28
N VAL A 427 -23.85 1.69 18.97
CA VAL A 427 -22.70 0.96 18.37
C VAL A 427 -21.37 1.64 18.73
N MET A 428 -21.25 2.95 18.52
CA MET A 428 -20.01 3.67 18.82
C MET A 428 -19.66 3.66 20.31
N PRO A 429 -20.58 3.96 21.23
CA PRO A 429 -20.38 3.75 22.67
C PRO A 429 -19.96 2.32 23.02
N PHE A 430 -20.56 1.31 22.38
CA PHE A 430 -20.20 -0.09 22.59
C PHE A 430 -18.77 -0.38 22.15
N ILE A 431 -18.37 0.03 20.94
CA ILE A 431 -17.01 -0.19 20.42
C ILE A 431 -15.99 0.44 21.37
N VAL A 432 -16.22 1.70 21.73
CA VAL A 432 -15.32 2.48 22.60
C VAL A 432 -15.15 1.85 23.99
N SER A 433 -16.22 1.29 24.54
CA SER A 433 -16.23 0.72 25.88
C SER A 433 -15.76 -0.73 25.95
N ASN A 434 -15.79 -1.52 24.87
CA ASN A 434 -15.49 -2.97 24.94
C ASN A 434 -14.17 -3.38 24.26
N PHE A 435 -13.80 -2.78 23.12
CA PHE A 435 -12.66 -3.25 22.32
C PHE A 435 -11.29 -2.79 22.87
N LYS A 436 -10.87 -3.34 24.01
CA LYS A 436 -9.71 -2.81 24.76
C LYS A 436 -8.36 -2.95 24.03
N ARG A 437 -8.21 -3.98 23.21
CA ARG A 437 -6.96 -4.34 22.50
C ARG A 437 -6.80 -3.65 21.14
N LEU A 438 -7.77 -2.83 20.74
CA LEU A 438 -7.79 -2.19 19.43
C LEU A 438 -6.74 -1.09 19.36
N PHE A 439 -5.73 -1.25 18.49
CA PHE A 439 -4.71 -0.23 18.29
C PHE A 439 -4.98 0.67 17.07
N PHE A 440 -5.81 0.22 16.13
CA PHE A 440 -6.20 0.97 14.94
C PHE A 440 -7.71 0.90 14.72
N LEU A 441 -8.31 2.07 14.51
CA LEU A 441 -9.71 2.25 14.18
C LEU A 441 -9.86 3.18 12.96
N ASP A 442 -10.55 2.72 11.93
CA ASP A 442 -10.90 3.51 10.75
C ASP A 442 -12.41 3.70 10.68
N LEU A 443 -12.84 4.96 10.73
CA LEU A 443 -14.23 5.40 10.62
C LEU A 443 -14.37 6.41 9.47
N SER A 444 -13.61 6.25 8.39
CA SER A 444 -13.71 7.16 7.25
C SER A 444 -15.10 7.12 6.62
N ASN A 445 -15.73 8.27 6.32
CA ASN A 445 -17.08 8.36 5.78
C ASN A 445 -18.09 7.54 6.61
N PHE A 446 -18.10 7.78 7.91
CA PHE A 446 -19.05 7.17 8.86
C PHE A 446 -20.32 8.03 9.04
N GLY A 447 -20.35 9.20 8.41
CA GLY A 447 -21.54 10.03 8.26
C GLY A 447 -22.09 10.54 9.58
N ASP A 448 -23.42 10.58 9.67
CA ASP A 448 -24.14 11.11 10.84
C ASP A 448 -24.02 10.22 12.08
N HIS A 449 -23.46 9.00 11.95
CA HIS A 449 -23.19 8.08 13.07
C HIS A 449 -21.92 8.43 13.83
N TYR A 450 -21.04 9.24 13.23
CA TYR A 450 -19.94 9.84 13.96
C TYR A 450 -20.50 10.94 14.89
N LYS A 451 -20.35 10.78 16.20
CA LYS A 451 -20.75 11.76 17.20
C LYS A 451 -19.52 12.26 17.97
N ASP A 452 -19.25 13.56 17.93
CA ASP A 452 -18.12 14.17 18.65
C ASP A 452 -18.15 13.93 20.17
N GLU A 453 -19.36 13.78 20.74
CA GLU A 453 -19.61 13.52 22.15
C GLU A 453 -18.94 12.25 22.67
N VAL A 454 -18.85 11.22 21.82
CA VAL A 454 -18.21 9.94 22.13
C VAL A 454 -16.72 10.12 22.38
N TRP A 455 -16.07 11.05 21.65
CA TRP A 455 -14.63 11.28 21.71
C TRP A 455 -14.24 12.26 22.83
N ASN A 456 -15.10 13.23 23.13
CA ASN A 456 -14.85 14.23 24.17
C ASN A 456 -14.78 13.60 25.58
N ASN A 457 -15.53 12.52 25.81
CA ASN A 457 -15.69 11.86 27.11
C ASN A 457 -14.86 10.57 27.26
N LEU A 458 -13.84 10.35 26.42
CA LEU A 458 -12.98 9.16 26.52
C LEU A 458 -12.16 9.17 27.82
N ASP A 459 -12.51 8.28 28.77
CA ASP A 459 -11.69 7.97 29.94
C ASP A 459 -10.50 7.05 29.58
N ASP A 460 -9.56 6.82 30.50
CA ASP A 460 -8.37 6.01 30.21
C ASP A 460 -8.67 4.50 30.05
N ARG A 461 -9.87 4.05 30.43
CA ARG A 461 -10.32 2.67 30.25
C ARG A 461 -10.90 2.45 28.86
N ASN A 462 -11.34 3.49 28.16
CA ASN A 462 -11.96 3.41 26.85
C ASN A 462 -10.90 3.32 25.75
N LEU A 463 -10.89 2.26 24.93
CA LEU A 463 -9.87 2.02 23.89
C LEU A 463 -8.41 2.34 24.35
N PRO A 464 -7.89 1.73 25.43
CA PRO A 464 -6.60 2.08 26.03
C PRO A 464 -5.41 1.84 25.09
N ASP A 465 -5.52 0.84 24.20
CA ASP A 465 -4.46 0.48 23.26
C ASP A 465 -4.53 1.27 21.94
N LEU A 466 -5.52 2.15 21.76
CA LEU A 466 -5.65 2.91 20.51
C LEU A 466 -4.43 3.79 20.28
N ARG A 467 -3.83 3.67 19.09
CA ARG A 467 -2.66 4.43 18.64
C ARG A 467 -2.87 5.10 17.29
N LEU A 468 -3.85 4.67 16.50
CA LEU A 468 -4.18 5.25 15.21
C LEU A 468 -5.70 5.32 15.02
N LEU A 469 -6.19 6.51 14.69
CA LEU A 469 -7.59 6.80 14.42
C LEU A 469 -7.71 7.56 13.09
N ILE A 470 -8.54 7.06 12.18
CA ILE A 470 -8.82 7.71 10.89
C ILE A 470 -10.29 8.10 10.84
N LEU A 471 -10.56 9.36 10.51
CA LEU A 471 -11.88 9.99 10.53
C LEU A 471 -12.16 10.77 9.24
N HIS A 472 -11.58 10.37 8.11
CA HIS A 472 -11.70 11.11 6.84
C HIS A 472 -13.16 11.23 6.40
N GLY A 473 -13.55 12.34 5.79
CA GLY A 473 -14.91 12.51 5.23
C GLY A 473 -16.02 12.74 6.25
N ASN A 474 -15.75 12.72 7.56
CA ASN A 474 -16.72 13.05 8.59
C ASN A 474 -16.75 14.55 8.90
N LYS A 475 -17.90 15.03 9.40
CA LYS A 475 -18.00 16.36 10.05
C LYS A 475 -17.46 16.24 11.48
N VAL A 476 -16.19 16.56 11.66
CA VAL A 476 -15.50 16.43 12.96
C VAL A 476 -15.34 17.77 13.69
N ASN A 477 -15.54 17.78 15.01
CA ASN A 477 -15.09 18.88 15.86
C ASN A 477 -13.59 18.72 16.15
N VAL A 478 -12.78 19.45 15.41
CA VAL A 478 -11.32 19.38 15.50
C VAL A 478 -10.81 19.75 16.91
N GLU A 479 -11.45 20.69 17.62
CA GLU A 479 -11.01 21.08 18.97
C GLU A 479 -11.15 19.92 19.97
N ASN A 480 -12.22 19.14 19.88
CA ASN A 480 -12.41 17.96 20.75
C ASN A 480 -11.30 16.92 20.50
N LEU A 481 -10.96 16.69 19.22
CA LEU A 481 -9.90 15.76 18.85
C LEU A 481 -8.50 16.28 19.23
N GLN A 482 -8.28 17.59 19.21
CA GLN A 482 -7.06 18.23 19.71
C GLN A 482 -6.91 18.03 21.23
N ARG A 483 -7.98 18.24 22.01
CA ARG A 483 -7.99 17.96 23.46
C ARG A 483 -7.72 16.47 23.75
N LEU A 484 -8.33 15.57 22.98
CA LEU A 484 -8.08 14.13 23.06
C LEU A 484 -6.62 13.80 22.75
N ASN A 485 -6.03 14.41 21.72
CA ASN A 485 -4.64 14.20 21.35
C ASN A 485 -3.66 14.68 22.44
N LEU A 486 -3.96 15.78 23.13
CA LEU A 486 -3.18 16.24 24.29
C LEU A 486 -3.28 15.26 25.46
N LYS A 487 -4.47 14.72 25.73
CA LYS A 487 -4.69 13.70 26.77
C LYS A 487 -3.99 12.39 26.42
N ARG A 488 -3.92 12.04 25.14
CA ARG A 488 -3.30 10.81 24.61
C ARG A 488 -2.21 11.13 23.58
N PRO A 489 -1.03 11.60 24.02
CA PRO A 489 0.03 12.11 23.14
C PRO A 489 0.73 11.04 22.29
N LYS A 490 0.29 9.77 22.33
CA LYS A 490 0.73 8.70 21.43
C LYS A 490 -0.32 8.29 20.39
N LEU A 491 -1.50 8.92 20.41
CA LEU A 491 -2.60 8.65 19.49
C LEU A 491 -2.45 9.50 18.24
N LEU A 492 -2.20 8.86 17.09
CA LEU A 492 -2.26 9.51 15.79
C LEU A 492 -3.72 9.65 15.35
N ILE A 493 -4.15 10.87 15.04
CA ILE A 493 -5.51 11.14 14.55
C ILE A 493 -5.42 11.81 13.19
N SER A 494 -6.02 11.21 12.17
CA SER A 494 -6.10 11.79 10.83
C SER A 494 -7.55 12.10 10.48
N THR A 495 -7.85 13.38 10.28
CA THR A 495 -9.20 13.87 9.97
C THR A 495 -9.41 14.16 8.49
N LYS A 496 -8.33 14.30 7.73
CA LYS A 496 -8.34 14.61 6.30
C LYS A 496 -7.08 14.05 5.62
N TRP A 497 -7.12 13.98 4.30
CA TRP A 497 -5.98 13.50 3.50
C TRP A 497 -4.74 14.34 3.74
N ASN A 498 -3.59 13.67 3.72
CA ASN A 498 -2.27 14.27 3.97
C ASN A 498 -2.18 15.09 5.27
N TYR A 499 -2.85 14.66 6.34
CA TYR A 499 -2.84 15.39 7.60
C TYR A 499 -2.97 14.47 8.80
N PHE A 500 -2.17 14.72 9.83
CA PHE A 500 -2.41 14.27 11.19
C PHE A 500 -2.58 15.49 12.07
N ILE A 501 -3.47 15.42 13.06
CA ILE A 501 -3.50 16.42 14.13
C ILE A 501 -2.11 16.47 14.76
N ASN A 502 -1.49 17.65 14.65
CA ASN A 502 -0.13 17.88 15.11
C ASN A 502 -0.01 19.24 15.79
N TRP A 503 0.94 19.33 16.72
CA TRP A 503 1.19 20.55 17.48
C TRP A 503 2.66 20.65 17.92
N THR A 504 3.06 21.86 18.28
CA THR A 504 4.38 22.13 18.86
C THR A 504 4.22 22.65 20.28
N GLN A 505 5.03 22.14 21.19
CA GLN A 505 5.13 22.67 22.56
C GLN A 505 5.89 24.01 22.52
N THR A 506 5.32 25.02 23.16
CA THR A 506 5.96 26.33 23.40
C THR A 506 6.06 26.57 24.90
N GLU A 507 6.77 27.63 25.29
CA GLU A 507 6.87 28.07 26.69
C GLU A 507 5.50 28.42 27.28
N ASN A 508 4.57 28.88 26.45
CA ASN A 508 3.24 29.35 26.85
C ASN A 508 2.11 28.32 26.60
N GLY A 509 2.44 27.08 26.21
CA GLY A 509 1.44 26.04 25.95
C GLY A 509 1.72 25.22 24.69
N CYS A 510 0.68 24.93 23.91
CA CYS A 510 0.80 24.20 22.64
C CYS A 510 0.15 24.98 21.50
N ILE A 511 0.77 24.93 20.33
CA ILE A 511 0.23 25.51 19.09
C ILE A 511 -0.08 24.37 18.13
N PHE A 512 -1.35 24.22 17.75
CA PHE A 512 -1.78 23.27 16.73
C PHE A 512 -1.55 23.83 15.33
N HIS A 513 -1.25 22.94 14.38
CA HIS A 513 -0.99 23.30 12.99
C HIS A 513 -2.16 22.86 12.10
N ASP A 514 -2.56 23.73 11.17
CA ASP A 514 -3.62 23.42 10.19
C ASP A 514 -3.14 22.51 9.04
N SER A 515 -1.82 22.43 8.88
CA SER A 515 -1.12 21.65 7.88
C SER A 515 0.00 20.81 8.49
N PHE A 516 0.38 19.76 7.78
CA PHE A 516 1.45 18.87 8.17
C PHE A 516 2.61 18.99 7.17
N ASN A 517 3.65 19.73 7.54
CA ASN A 517 4.81 20.02 6.68
C ASN A 517 5.97 19.00 6.83
N ALA A 518 5.72 17.91 7.55
CA ALA A 518 6.66 16.83 7.81
C ALA A 518 6.48 15.66 6.82
N ASP A 519 7.30 14.62 6.93
CA ASP A 519 7.33 13.53 5.95
C ASP A 519 6.19 12.50 6.14
N ILE A 520 5.02 12.80 5.57
CA ILE A 520 3.86 11.88 5.61
C ILE A 520 4.18 10.55 4.94
N ARG A 521 5.00 10.54 3.88
CA ARG A 521 5.31 9.30 3.16
C ARG A 521 6.17 8.38 4.00
N ALA A 522 7.12 8.92 4.75
CA ALA A 522 7.87 8.14 5.73
C ALA A 522 6.96 7.55 6.82
N ILE A 523 5.95 8.30 7.28
CA ILE A 523 4.97 7.80 8.27
C ILE A 523 4.11 6.67 7.66
N GLU A 524 3.55 6.86 6.47
CA GLU A 524 2.79 5.81 5.76
C GLU A 524 3.62 4.55 5.62
N ASN A 525 4.88 4.70 5.19
CA ASN A 525 5.78 3.57 5.01
C ASN A 525 6.07 2.81 6.30
N ASP A 526 6.31 3.51 7.41
CA ASP A 526 6.52 2.86 8.72
C ASP A 526 5.25 2.21 9.25
N LEU A 527 4.07 2.80 8.98
CA LEU A 527 2.79 2.21 9.33
C LEU A 527 2.53 0.91 8.54
N ARG A 528 2.91 0.85 7.25
CA ARG A 528 2.80 -0.38 6.43
C ARG A 528 3.65 -1.54 6.92
N GLN A 529 4.63 -1.30 7.79
CA GLN A 529 5.41 -2.36 8.43
C GLN A 529 4.69 -3.01 9.62
N ILE A 530 3.55 -2.46 10.04
CA ILE A 530 2.77 -2.96 11.16
C ILE A 530 1.71 -3.93 10.64
N ASP A 531 1.62 -5.10 11.27
CA ASP A 531 0.60 -6.10 10.93
C ASP A 531 -0.81 -5.48 11.03
N GLY A 532 -1.63 -5.69 9.99
CA GLY A 532 -2.95 -5.07 9.82
C GLY A 532 -3.00 -3.71 9.11
N LEU A 533 -1.84 -3.07 8.87
CA LEU A 533 -1.73 -1.76 8.23
C LEU A 533 -1.02 -1.81 6.87
N ARG A 534 -0.93 -2.98 6.23
CA ARG A 534 -0.12 -3.21 5.02
C ARG A 534 -0.54 -2.33 3.84
N ASP A 535 -1.84 -2.13 3.66
CA ASP A 535 -2.42 -1.27 2.62
C ASP A 535 -2.70 0.15 3.11
N PHE A 536 -2.09 0.56 4.23
CA PHE A 536 -2.36 1.85 4.83
C PHE A 536 -1.90 3.00 3.91
N VAL A 537 -2.82 3.92 3.64
CA VAL A 537 -2.60 5.10 2.82
C VAL A 537 -3.41 6.25 3.41
N ILE A 538 -2.76 7.38 3.70
CA ILE A 538 -3.41 8.63 4.14
C ILE A 538 -3.75 9.50 2.93
N ASN A 539 -3.04 9.28 1.83
CA ASN A 539 -3.23 9.96 0.57
C ASN A 539 -3.68 9.00 -0.54
N PRO A 540 -4.94 8.54 -0.53
CA PRO A 540 -5.50 7.80 -1.64
C PRO A 540 -5.82 8.82 -2.74
N ARG A 541 -4.82 9.42 -3.38
CA ARG A 541 -5.03 9.88 -4.76
C ARG A 541 -5.35 8.61 -5.54
N LEU A 542 -6.65 8.32 -5.70
CA LEU A 542 -7.22 7.26 -6.53
C LEU A 542 -6.85 5.83 -6.11
N SER A 543 -7.48 5.29 -5.06
CA SER A 543 -7.44 3.81 -4.85
C SER A 543 -8.68 3.18 -4.22
N VAL A 544 -9.71 3.96 -3.90
CA VAL A 544 -11.07 3.42 -3.62
C VAL A 544 -12.03 3.70 -4.78
N CYS A 545 -11.58 4.47 -5.79
CA CYS A 545 -12.38 4.91 -6.93
C CYS A 545 -11.63 4.86 -8.26
N ASP A 546 -10.92 3.76 -8.57
CA ASP A 546 -10.77 3.37 -9.99
C ASP A 546 -11.96 2.47 -10.42
N ASN A 547 -12.81 2.04 -9.48
CA ASN A 547 -14.06 1.30 -9.76
C ASN A 547 -15.32 2.17 -9.85
N ASN A 548 -15.25 3.48 -9.55
CA ASN A 548 -16.42 4.37 -9.73
C ASN A 548 -16.69 4.72 -11.19
N ASP A 549 -15.77 4.40 -12.11
CA ASP A 549 -16.02 4.50 -13.55
C ASP A 549 -17.00 3.42 -14.04
N LEU A 550 -17.34 2.40 -13.24
CA LEU A 550 -18.39 1.43 -13.58
C LEU A 550 -19.81 2.01 -13.48
N ASN A 551 -20.04 3.03 -12.63
CA ASN A 551 -21.34 3.72 -12.60
C ASN A 551 -21.48 4.84 -13.65
N VAL A 552 -20.39 5.16 -14.39
CA VAL A 552 -20.42 6.17 -15.45
C VAL A 552 -20.31 5.56 -16.86
N LEU A 553 -19.90 4.28 -16.99
CA LEU A 553 -19.84 3.58 -18.29
C LEU A 553 -21.01 2.62 -18.59
N ALA A 554 -22.03 2.53 -17.73
CA ALA A 554 -23.30 1.85 -18.04
C ALA A 554 -24.39 2.79 -18.61
N ARG A 555 -24.01 3.92 -19.20
CA ARG A 555 -24.91 4.77 -20.01
C ARG A 555 -24.32 5.04 -21.40
N SER A 556 -23.97 3.98 -22.10
CA SER A 556 -23.88 4.01 -23.56
C SER A 556 -24.47 2.74 -24.17
N SER A 557 -25.62 2.96 -24.83
CA SER A 557 -26.33 2.19 -25.84
C SER A 557 -27.11 0.91 -25.50
N SER A 558 -28.43 1.06 -25.74
CA SER A 558 -29.42 0.09 -26.24
C SER A 558 -29.94 -1.01 -25.33
N ALA A 559 -30.89 -0.64 -24.47
CA ALA A 559 -32.11 -1.42 -24.29
C ALA A 559 -33.27 -0.44 -24.12
N GLU A 560 -34.16 -0.37 -25.11
CA GLU A 560 -35.45 0.30 -24.99
C GLU A 560 -36.28 -0.43 -23.94
N PHE A 561 -36.48 0.18 -22.78
CA PHE A 561 -37.61 -0.14 -21.93
C PHE A 561 -38.33 1.16 -21.55
N TYR A 562 -39.44 1.39 -22.25
CA TYR A 562 -40.50 2.32 -21.89
C TYR A 562 -40.92 2.11 -20.43
N ILE A 563 -40.68 3.08 -19.53
CA ILE A 563 -41.63 3.41 -18.44
C ILE A 563 -41.61 4.92 -18.20
N ASP A 564 -42.79 5.51 -18.39
CA ASP A 564 -43.18 6.91 -18.27
C ASP A 564 -42.88 7.51 -16.88
N HIS A 565 -42.10 8.60 -16.85
CA HIS A 565 -41.92 9.43 -15.66
C HIS A 565 -43.18 10.27 -15.41
N ARG A 566 -44.08 9.80 -14.53
CA ARG A 566 -45.01 10.71 -13.85
C ARG A 566 -44.52 11.07 -12.45
N ILE A 567 -43.84 12.21 -12.43
CA ILE A 567 -43.57 13.06 -11.27
C ILE A 567 -44.89 13.32 -10.54
N ARG A 568 -44.98 12.92 -9.26
CA ARG A 568 -45.92 13.53 -8.32
C ARG A 568 -45.14 14.39 -7.35
N SER A 569 -45.17 15.69 -7.60
CA SER A 569 -44.83 16.74 -6.65
C SER A 569 -45.94 16.85 -5.60
N TYR A 570 -45.61 16.65 -4.33
CA TYR A 570 -46.49 17.08 -3.23
C TYR A 570 -46.10 18.50 -2.83
N SER A 571 -46.94 19.47 -3.18
CA SER A 571 -47.02 20.75 -2.48
C SER A 571 -48.17 20.65 -1.48
N SER A 572 -47.89 20.93 -0.21
CA SER A 572 -48.92 21.18 0.79
C SER A 572 -49.43 22.60 0.64
N ASP A 573 -50.75 22.77 0.44
CA ASP A 573 -51.49 23.86 1.04
C ASP A 573 -52.99 23.51 1.14
N HIS A 574 -53.56 24.01 2.23
CA HIS A 574 -54.83 23.74 2.90
C HIS A 574 -56.11 23.58 2.05
N SER A 575 -57.06 22.76 2.51
CA SER A 575 -58.31 23.22 3.17
C SER A 575 -59.43 22.16 3.25
N VAL A 576 -60.13 22.21 4.41
CA VAL A 576 -61.34 21.50 4.89
C VAL A 576 -61.18 20.05 5.35
#